data_AF-A0A428VQR0-F1
#
_entry.id   AF-A0A428VQR0-F1
#
_cell.length_a   1.000
_cell.length_b   1.000
_cell.length_c   1.000
_cell.angle_alpha   90.00
_cell.angle_beta   90.00
_cell.angle_gamma   90.00
#
_symmetry.space_group_name_H-M   'P 1'
#
loop_
_entity.id
_entity.type
_entity.pdbx_description
1 polymer ?
#
loop_
_entity_poly.entity_id
_entity_poly.type
_entity_poly.pdbx_seq_one_letter_code
_entity_poly.pdbx_strand_id
1 'polypeptide(L)'
;MSLIMEPVAKKKPRARQRPRRVFTPEFKAQIVELVQRGERTVPEVVRDFELTDSVVRKWIVQAERDAGTRTDGLTSDDKTELAALRKENTRLREDVEILKRATAFFAKETR
;
A
#
# COMPACT_ATOMS: atom_id res chain seq x y z
N MET A 1 12.24 -43.07 -25.63
CA MET A 1 12.14 -41.84 -24.80
C MET A 1 10.74 -41.27 -24.95
N SER A 2 9.84 -41.60 -24.02
CA SER A 2 8.47 -41.06 -24.00
C SER A 2 8.50 -39.71 -23.28
N LEU A 3 8.22 -38.63 -23.98
CA LEU A 3 8.16 -37.28 -23.41
C LEU A 3 6.75 -37.06 -22.86
N ILE A 4 6.61 -37.18 -21.54
CA ILE A 4 5.38 -36.83 -20.81
C ILE A 4 5.27 -35.30 -20.82
N MET A 5 4.38 -34.73 -21.65
CA MET A 5 3.93 -33.35 -21.46
C MET A 5 2.93 -33.31 -20.31
N GLU A 6 3.31 -32.71 -19.18
CA GLU A 6 2.36 -32.34 -18.13
C GLU A 6 1.41 -31.24 -18.64
N PRO A 7 0.11 -31.31 -18.33
CA PRO A 7 -0.84 -30.29 -18.75
C PRO A 7 -0.63 -29.00 -17.96
N VAL A 8 -0.33 -27.91 -18.67
CA VAL A 8 -0.28 -26.56 -18.12
C VAL A 8 -1.64 -26.20 -17.50
N ALA A 9 -1.65 -26.04 -16.18
CA ALA A 9 -2.83 -25.63 -15.43
C ALA A 9 -3.35 -24.27 -15.91
N LYS A 10 -4.58 -24.25 -16.47
CA LYS A 10 -5.28 -23.04 -16.89
C LYS A 10 -5.60 -22.18 -15.64
N LYS A 11 -4.96 -21.01 -15.49
CA LYS A 11 -5.27 -20.04 -14.44
C LYS A 11 -6.72 -19.56 -14.59
N LYS A 12 -7.54 -19.74 -13.55
CA LYS A 12 -8.93 -19.24 -13.51
C LYS A 12 -8.97 -17.71 -13.71
N PRO A 13 -9.92 -17.17 -14.48
CA PRO A 13 -10.05 -15.73 -14.69
C PRO A 13 -10.35 -15.03 -13.35
N ARG A 14 -9.69 -13.89 -13.10
CA ARG A 14 -9.90 -13.11 -11.87
C ARG A 14 -11.32 -12.53 -11.88
N ALA A 15 -12.08 -12.80 -10.83
CA ALA A 15 -13.42 -12.22 -10.64
C ALA A 15 -13.35 -10.68 -10.68
N ARG A 16 -14.41 -10.04 -11.19
CA ARG A 16 -14.53 -8.57 -11.28
C ARG A 16 -14.31 -7.96 -9.89
N GLN A 17 -13.28 -7.13 -9.75
CA GLN A 17 -12.97 -6.48 -8.47
C GLN A 17 -14.06 -5.47 -8.15
N ARG A 18 -14.71 -5.63 -6.99
CA ARG A 18 -15.65 -4.64 -6.46
C ARG A 18 -14.90 -3.31 -6.24
N PRO A 19 -15.54 -2.16 -6.50
CA PRO A 19 -14.93 -0.87 -6.21
C PRO A 19 -14.54 -0.81 -4.74
N ARG A 20 -13.32 -0.32 -4.47
CA ARG A 20 -12.81 -0.23 -3.10
C ARG A 20 -13.59 0.86 -2.36
N ARG A 21 -14.22 0.52 -1.23
CA ARG A 21 -14.76 1.54 -0.30
C ARG A 21 -13.61 2.42 0.19
N VAL A 22 -13.82 3.73 0.14
CA VAL A 22 -12.91 4.74 0.68
C VAL A 22 -13.57 5.33 1.92
N PHE A 23 -12.80 5.43 3.00
CA PHE A 23 -13.24 6.01 4.26
C PHE A 23 -12.40 7.24 4.56
N THR A 24 -13.03 8.29 5.08
CA THR A 24 -12.33 9.52 5.45
C THR A 24 -11.40 9.26 6.65
N PRO A 25 -10.32 10.04 6.79
CA PRO A 25 -9.41 9.91 7.95
C PRO A 25 -10.14 10.07 9.28
N GLU A 26 -11.08 11.02 9.36
CA GLU A 26 -11.83 11.36 10.57
C GLU A 26 -12.71 10.19 11.00
N PHE A 27 -13.40 9.55 10.04
CA PHE A 27 -14.21 8.37 10.32
C PHE A 27 -13.35 7.22 10.86
N LYS A 28 -12.18 6.97 10.26
CA LYS A 28 -11.27 5.92 10.76
C LYS A 28 -10.80 6.23 12.19
N ALA A 29 -10.43 7.49 12.46
CA ALA A 29 -9.98 7.93 13.77
C ALA A 29 -11.07 7.73 14.82
N GLN A 30 -12.31 8.13 14.52
CA GLN A 30 -13.46 7.93 15.41
C GLN A 30 -13.69 6.44 15.73
N ILE A 31 -13.65 5.57 14.73
CA ILE A 31 -13.82 4.13 14.94
C ILE A 31 -12.71 3.55 15.83
N VAL A 32 -11.46 3.97 15.61
CA VAL A 32 -10.32 3.53 16.44
C VAL A 32 -10.47 4.03 17.87
N GLU A 33 -10.83 5.30 18.05
CA GLU A 33 -11.02 5.94 19.36
C GLU A 33 -12.08 5.23 20.19
N LEU A 34 -13.24 4.91 19.59
CA LEU A 34 -14.32 4.15 20.24
C LEU A 34 -13.84 2.80 20.79
N VAL A 35 -13.00 2.10 20.01
CA VAL A 35 -12.48 0.78 20.42
C VAL A 35 -11.39 0.93 21.48
N GLN A 36 -10.47 1.88 21.31
CA GLN A 36 -9.36 2.09 22.25
C GLN A 36 -9.83 2.58 23.62
N ARG A 37 -10.90 3.38 23.69
CA ARG A 37 -11.54 3.78 24.94
C ARG A 37 -12.34 2.67 25.61
N GLY A 38 -12.58 1.56 24.92
CA GLY A 38 -13.42 0.47 25.40
C GLY A 38 -14.92 0.78 25.38
N GLU A 39 -15.35 1.85 24.68
CA GLU A 39 -16.76 2.21 24.54
C GLU A 39 -17.52 1.23 23.65
N ARG A 40 -16.81 0.59 22.71
CA ARG A 40 -17.33 -0.47 21.83
C ARG A 40 -16.27 -1.54 21.58
N THR A 41 -16.73 -2.76 21.42
CA THR A 41 -15.90 -3.88 20.96
C THR A 41 -15.80 -3.93 19.44
N VAL A 42 -14.76 -4.56 18.89
CA VAL A 42 -14.59 -4.73 17.44
C VAL A 42 -15.83 -5.38 16.77
N PRO A 43 -16.45 -6.45 17.33
CA PRO A 43 -17.66 -7.03 16.75
C PRO A 43 -18.86 -6.08 16.72
N GLU A 44 -19.02 -5.21 17.72
CA GLU A 44 -20.09 -4.21 17.74
C GLU A 44 -19.89 -3.17 16.64
N VAL A 45 -18.69 -2.61 16.53
CA VAL A 45 -18.32 -1.67 15.46
C VAL A 45 -18.55 -2.27 14.07
N VAL A 46 -18.18 -3.53 13.88
CA VAL A 46 -18.37 -4.24 12.61
C VAL A 46 -19.84 -4.30 12.22
N ARG A 47 -20.73 -4.58 13.18
CA ARG A 47 -22.19 -4.66 12.93
C ARG A 47 -22.79 -3.27 12.71
N ASP A 48 -22.47 -2.32 13.58
CA ASP A 48 -23.11 -1.00 13.61
C ASP A 48 -22.73 -0.14 12.40
N PHE A 49 -21.51 -0.30 11.88
CA PHE A 49 -20.99 0.50 10.77
C PHE A 49 -20.83 -0.28 9.46
N GLU A 50 -21.33 -1.52 9.39
CA GLU A 50 -21.22 -2.42 8.23
C GLU A 50 -19.77 -2.54 7.70
N LEU A 51 -18.82 -2.69 8.62
CA LEU A 51 -17.40 -2.82 8.31
C LEU A 51 -17.00 -4.30 8.27
N THR A 52 -15.82 -4.58 7.72
CA THR A 52 -15.21 -5.91 7.85
C THR A 52 -14.26 -5.90 9.05
N ASP A 53 -14.29 -6.96 9.87
CA ASP A 53 -13.42 -7.09 11.04
C ASP A 53 -11.94 -6.85 10.71
N SER A 54 -11.46 -7.38 9.58
CA SER A 54 -10.09 -7.18 9.12
C SER A 54 -9.73 -5.71 8.88
N VAL A 55 -10.68 -4.89 8.46
CA VAL A 55 -10.46 -3.46 8.21
C VAL A 55 -10.33 -2.71 9.53
N VAL A 56 -11.22 -2.99 10.49
CA VAL A 56 -11.20 -2.37 11.82
C VAL A 56 -9.90 -2.71 12.55
N ARG A 57 -9.51 -4.00 12.57
CA ARG A 57 -8.23 -4.42 13.18
C ARG A 57 -7.03 -3.75 12.52
N LYS A 58 -7.04 -3.60 11.20
CA LYS A 58 -5.96 -2.92 10.48
C LYS A 58 -5.85 -1.46 10.89
N TRP A 59 -6.96 -0.76 11.09
CA TRP A 59 -6.93 0.64 11.56
C TRP A 59 -6.40 0.74 12.98
N ILE A 60 -6.82 -0.16 13.88
CA ILE A 60 -6.31 -0.21 15.26
C ILE A 60 -4.81 -0.44 15.27
N VAL A 61 -4.32 -1.48 14.57
CA VAL A 61 -2.88 -1.77 14.49
C VAL A 61 -2.09 -0.61 13.89
N GLN A 62 -2.65 0.09 12.90
CA GLN A 62 -1.99 1.26 12.34
C GLN A 62 -1.93 2.41 13.35
N ALA A 63 -3.02 2.68 14.07
CA ALA A 63 -3.05 3.71 15.10
C ALA A 63 -2.12 3.39 16.28
N GLU A 64 -1.98 2.12 16.66
CA GLU A 64 -0.98 1.67 17.64
C GLU A 64 0.45 1.97 17.18
N ARG A 65 0.75 1.76 15.89
CA ARG A 65 2.04 2.11 15.31
C ARG A 65 2.27 3.61 15.30
N ASP A 66 1.26 4.36 14.85
CA ASP A 66 1.34 5.82 14.77
C ASP A 66 1.45 6.46 16.17
N ALA A 67 0.89 5.81 17.21
CA ALA A 67 1.05 6.20 18.61
C ALA A 67 2.35 5.69 19.27
N GLY A 68 3.16 4.89 18.56
CA GLY A 68 4.39 4.31 19.08
C GLY A 68 4.21 3.18 20.09
N THR A 69 2.98 2.71 20.32
CA THR A 69 2.71 1.57 21.23
C THR A 69 3.02 0.22 20.58
N ARG A 70 3.21 0.20 19.25
CA ARG A 70 3.57 -0.97 18.47
C ARG A 70 4.67 -0.65 17.46
N THR A 71 5.69 -1.51 17.36
CA THR A 71 6.90 -1.27 16.55
C THR A 71 7.12 -2.27 15.42
N ASP A 72 6.17 -3.17 15.16
CA ASP A 72 6.27 -4.24 14.17
C ASP A 72 6.01 -3.80 12.72
N GLY A 73 6.09 -2.50 12.44
CA GLY A 73 5.88 -1.94 11.11
C GLY A 73 5.95 -0.42 11.07
N LEU A 74 5.85 0.11 9.85
CA LEU A 74 5.95 1.53 9.58
C LEU A 74 4.70 2.31 10.04
N THR A 75 4.94 3.53 10.51
CA THR A 75 3.89 4.52 10.77
C THR A 75 3.26 4.99 9.45
N SER A 76 2.14 5.69 9.54
CA SER A 76 1.48 6.32 8.40
C SER A 76 2.37 7.39 7.75
N ASP A 77 3.13 8.11 8.57
CA ASP A 77 4.06 9.14 8.12
C ASP A 77 5.26 8.54 7.39
N ASP A 78 5.89 7.50 7.97
CA ASP A 78 6.99 6.76 7.33
C ASP A 78 6.58 6.24 5.94
N LYS A 79 5.34 5.73 5.81
CA LYS A 79 4.82 5.22 4.54
C LYS A 79 4.64 6.34 3.52
N THR A 80 4.21 7.50 3.98
CA THR A 80 3.99 8.67 3.11
C THR A 80 5.33 9.19 2.61
N GLU A 81 6.31 9.34 3.49
CA GLU A 81 7.66 9.75 3.13
C GLU A 81 8.32 8.73 2.21
N LEU A 82 8.24 7.43 2.53
CA LEU A 82 8.79 6.37 1.69
C LEU A 82 8.18 6.38 0.27
N ALA A 83 6.88 6.67 0.14
CA ALA A 83 6.23 6.79 -1.16
C ALA A 83 6.72 8.03 -1.93
N ALA A 84 6.87 9.16 -1.26
CA ALA A 84 7.41 10.39 -1.85
C ALA A 84 8.85 10.19 -2.35
N LEU A 85 9.72 9.63 -1.51
CA LEU A 85 11.11 9.34 -1.85
C LEU A 85 11.23 8.36 -3.02
N ARG A 86 10.39 7.33 -3.08
CA ARG A 86 10.39 6.39 -4.22
C ARG A 86 9.98 7.06 -5.53
N LYS A 87 9.00 7.97 -5.47
CA LYS A 87 8.57 8.74 -6.64
C LYS A 87 9.68 9.68 -7.12
N GLU A 88 10.32 10.37 -6.20
CA GLU A 88 11.45 11.26 -6.50
C GLU A 88 12.64 10.47 -7.06
N ASN A 89 13.00 9.34 -6.45
CA ASN A 89 14.10 8.51 -6.94
C ASN A 89 13.85 8.00 -8.37
N THR A 90 12.60 7.68 -8.69
CA THR A 90 12.22 7.29 -10.06
C THR A 90 12.44 8.45 -11.03
N ARG A 91 11.97 9.65 -10.69
CA ARG A 91 12.17 10.85 -11.50
C ARG A 91 13.66 11.16 -11.70
N LEU A 92 14.45 11.13 -10.63
CA LEU A 92 15.89 11.39 -10.70
C LEU A 92 16.61 10.38 -11.60
N ARG A 93 16.20 9.10 -11.58
CA ARG A 93 16.77 8.08 -12.48
C ARG A 93 16.44 8.37 -13.94
N GLU A 94 15.23 8.84 -14.23
CA GLU A 94 14.83 9.26 -15.58
C GLU A 94 15.65 10.47 -16.04
N ASP A 95 15.81 11.48 -15.18
CA ASP A 95 16.61 12.68 -15.49
C ASP A 95 18.07 12.33 -15.76
N VAL A 96 18.67 11.45 -14.94
CA VAL A 96 20.03 10.95 -15.14
C VAL A 96 20.16 10.21 -16.47
N GLU A 97 19.17 9.40 -16.84
CA GLU A 97 19.17 8.67 -18.11
C GLU A 97 19.08 9.61 -19.32
N ILE A 98 18.23 10.64 -19.24
CA ILE A 98 18.14 11.68 -20.26
C ILE A 98 19.49 12.40 -20.41
N LEU A 99 20.11 12.80 -19.30
CA LEU A 99 21.40 13.49 -19.34
C LEU A 99 22.51 12.62 -19.93
N LYS A 100 22.55 11.32 -19.59
CA LYS A 100 23.50 10.37 -20.19
C LYS A 100 23.33 10.25 -21.70
N ARG A 101 22.10 10.23 -22.19
CA ARG A 101 21.82 10.20 -23.63
C ARG A 101 22.27 11.50 -24.32
N ALA A 102 22.03 12.65 -23.68
CA ALA A 102 22.48 13.93 -24.18
C ALA A 102 24.01 14.02 -24.24
N THR A 103 24.71 13.65 -23.17
CA THR A 103 26.19 13.66 -23.16
C THR A 103 26.78 12.70 -24.19
N ALA A 104 26.21 11.50 -24.34
CA ALA A 104 26.62 10.56 -25.38
C ALA A 104 26.37 11.08 -26.80
N PHE A 105 25.31 11.87 -27.01
CA PHE A 105 25.04 12.54 -28.28
C PHE A 105 26.10 13.61 -28.57
N PHE A 106 26.33 14.54 -27.65
CA PHE A 106 27.30 15.62 -27.84
C PHE A 106 28.74 15.11 -27.98
N ALA A 107 29.13 14.06 -27.26
CA ALA A 107 30.45 13.44 -27.38
C ALA A 107 30.69 12.79 -28.76
N LYS A 108 29.63 12.39 -29.48
CA LYS A 108 29.73 11.86 -30.84
C LYS A 108 29.84 12.97 -31.89
N GLU A 109 29.14 14.09 -31.70
CA GLU A 109 29.13 15.23 -32.63
C GLU A 109 30.43 16.04 -32.59
N THR A 110 31.16 16.00 -31.47
CA THR A 110 32.43 16.74 -31.30
C THR A 110 33.66 15.96 -31.81
N ARG A 111 33.47 14.82 -32.50
CA ARG A 111 34.54 13.95 -33.00
C ARG A 111 34.75 14.06 -34.50
#